data_AF-A0A8H5YKE2-F1
#
_entry.id   AF-A0A8H5YKE2-F1
#
_cell.length_a   1.000
_cell.length_b   1.000
_cell.length_c   1.000
_cell.angle_alpha   90.00
_cell.angle_beta   90.00
_cell.angle_gamma   90.00
#
_symmetry.space_group_name_H-M   'P 1'
#
loop_
_entity.id
_entity.type
_entity.pdbx_description
1 polymer ?
#
loop_
_entity_poly.entity_id
_entity_poly.type
_entity_poly.pdbx_seq_one_letter_code
_entity_poly.pdbx_strand_id
1 'polypeptide(L)'
;MPKNDRLAVYGDAAAADYLCSLWIKEGLPKPDSQDCWTTLRRDLISNDNLSRVGREHGFHRCINMNGGTTRVSSGMVATAVEAILGAVEMDGGRDALSRVMKHLGLTEHALLGSVPS
;
A
#
# COMPACT_ATOMS: atom_id res chain seq x y z
N MET A 1 -17.70 9.43 13.71
CA MET A 1 -17.12 9.35 12.35
C MET A 1 -17.43 7.98 11.75
N PRO A 2 -17.71 7.88 10.45
CA PRO A 2 -17.86 6.59 9.78
C PRO A 2 -16.52 5.81 9.79
N LYS A 3 -16.60 4.48 9.79
CA LYS A 3 -15.41 3.62 9.70
C LYS A 3 -14.81 3.65 8.30
N ASN A 4 -13.50 3.54 8.22
CA ASN A 4 -12.74 3.57 6.96
C ASN A 4 -12.57 2.19 6.30
N ASP A 5 -13.12 1.12 6.90
CA ASP A 5 -12.95 -0.27 6.43
C ASP A 5 -13.27 -0.46 4.94
N ARG A 6 -14.32 0.21 4.42
CA ARG A 6 -14.69 0.12 2.99
C ARG A 6 -13.65 0.76 2.08
N LEU A 7 -13.10 1.91 2.48
CA LEU A 7 -12.02 2.57 1.75
C LEU A 7 -10.73 1.75 1.83
N ALA A 8 -10.48 1.09 2.97
CA ALA A 8 -9.33 0.20 3.11
C ALA A 8 -9.39 -0.98 2.14
N VAL A 9 -10.53 -1.67 2.06
CA VAL A 9 -10.72 -2.77 1.09
C VAL A 9 -10.53 -2.28 -0.35
N TYR A 10 -11.07 -1.11 -0.70
CA TYR A 10 -10.88 -0.52 -2.02
C TYR A 10 -9.40 -0.18 -2.28
N GLY A 11 -8.71 0.41 -1.30
CA GLY A 11 -7.31 0.79 -1.40
C GLY A 11 -6.34 -0.39 -1.52
N ASP A 12 -6.56 -1.50 -0.82
CA ASP A 12 -5.77 -2.72 -0.99
C ASP A 12 -5.90 -3.26 -2.42
N ALA A 13 -7.14 -3.33 -2.94
CA ALA A 13 -7.38 -3.78 -4.31
C ALA A 13 -6.74 -2.85 -5.35
N ALA A 14 -6.90 -1.54 -5.18
CA ALA A 14 -6.32 -0.49 -6.01
C ALA A 14 -4.77 -0.56 -6.04
N ALA A 15 -4.15 -0.68 -4.87
CA ALA A 15 -2.70 -0.80 -4.74
C ALA A 15 -2.17 -2.10 -5.37
N ALA A 16 -2.85 -3.22 -5.14
CA ALA A 16 -2.50 -4.50 -5.74
C ALA A 16 -2.61 -4.45 -7.27
N ASP A 17 -3.68 -3.88 -7.80
CA ASP A 17 -3.90 -3.75 -9.24
C ASP A 17 -2.84 -2.85 -9.89
N TYR A 18 -2.51 -1.71 -9.27
CA TYR A 18 -1.42 -0.84 -9.75
C TYR A 18 -0.06 -1.57 -9.73
N LEU A 19 0.29 -2.23 -8.63
CA LEU A 19 1.56 -2.99 -8.55
C LEU A 19 1.62 -4.15 -9.54
N CYS A 20 0.50 -4.84 -9.74
CA CYS A 20 0.38 -5.89 -10.75
C CYS A 20 0.63 -5.31 -12.15
N SER A 21 0.09 -4.13 -12.45
CA SER A 21 0.33 -3.46 -13.73
C SER A 21 1.82 -3.09 -13.95
N LEU A 22 2.51 -2.63 -12.90
CA LEU A 22 3.96 -2.39 -12.96
C LEU A 22 4.73 -3.69 -13.20
N TRP A 23 4.38 -4.74 -12.47
CA TRP A 23 5.01 -6.05 -12.60
C TRP A 23 4.85 -6.64 -14.02
N ILE A 24 3.65 -6.53 -14.62
CA ILE A 24 3.40 -6.96 -16.00
C ILE A 24 4.23 -6.13 -16.99
N LYS A 25 4.32 -4.81 -16.78
CA LYS A 25 5.00 -3.88 -17.69
C LYS A 25 6.53 -4.03 -17.67
N GLU A 26 7.11 -4.13 -16.48
CA GLU A 26 8.58 -4.15 -16.29
C GLU A 26 9.20 -5.52 -16.59
N GLY A 27 8.37 -6.56 -16.78
CA GLY A 27 8.72 -7.77 -17.52
C GLY A 27 10.08 -8.37 -17.16
N LEU A 28 10.26 -8.83 -15.92
CA LEU A 28 11.50 -9.54 -15.58
C LEU A 28 11.65 -10.82 -16.43
N PRO A 29 12.84 -11.07 -17.00
CA PRO A 29 13.15 -12.36 -17.61
C PRO A 29 13.28 -13.40 -16.48
N LYS A 30 12.27 -14.28 -16.38
CA LYS A 30 12.08 -15.36 -15.40
C LYS A 30 13.35 -16.16 -15.05
N PRO A 31 13.43 -16.68 -13.81
CA PRO A 31 12.68 -17.89 -13.43
C PRO A 31 11.36 -17.57 -12.68
N ASP A 32 10.38 -18.49 -12.69
CA ASP A 32 9.12 -18.51 -11.90
C ASP A 32 8.37 -17.18 -11.57
N SER A 33 7.72 -16.57 -12.58
CA SER A 33 6.86 -15.36 -12.42
C SER A 33 5.87 -15.35 -11.25
N GLN A 34 5.32 -16.50 -10.86
CA GLN A 34 4.28 -16.54 -9.82
C GLN A 34 4.85 -16.24 -8.42
N ASP A 35 6.08 -16.69 -8.17
CA ASP A 35 6.78 -16.44 -6.90
C ASP A 35 7.21 -14.96 -6.82
N CYS A 36 7.52 -14.34 -7.96
CA CYS A 36 7.83 -12.91 -8.05
C CYS A 36 6.63 -12.02 -7.66
N TRP A 37 5.42 -12.27 -8.16
CA TRP A 37 4.23 -11.49 -7.78
C TRP A 37 3.89 -11.67 -6.29
N THR A 38 3.90 -12.92 -5.82
CA THR A 38 3.62 -13.22 -4.41
C THR A 38 4.61 -12.51 -3.49
N THR A 39 5.89 -12.49 -3.87
CA THR A 39 6.96 -11.78 -3.14
C THR A 39 6.74 -10.27 -3.18
N LEU A 40 6.48 -9.68 -4.35
CA LEU A 40 6.20 -8.25 -4.49
C LEU A 40 5.03 -7.80 -3.62
N ARG A 41 3.90 -8.54 -3.69
CA ARG A 41 2.72 -8.22 -2.89
C ARG A 41 3.01 -8.32 -1.40
N ARG A 42 3.71 -9.38 -0.97
CA ARG A 42 4.11 -9.57 0.43
C ARG A 42 5.02 -8.45 0.91
N ASP A 43 6.03 -8.08 0.14
CA ASP A 43 7.08 -7.17 0.59
C ASP A 43 6.61 -5.71 0.57
N LEU A 44 5.77 -5.33 -0.41
CA LEU A 44 5.33 -3.94 -0.57
C LEU A 44 4.00 -3.65 0.13
N ILE A 45 3.00 -4.52 0.04
CA ILE A 45 1.64 -4.21 0.50
C ILE A 45 1.08 -5.19 1.53
N SER A 46 1.93 -5.97 2.20
CA SER A 46 1.47 -6.71 3.39
C SER A 46 1.14 -5.77 4.54
N ASN A 47 0.22 -6.20 5.41
CA ASN A 47 -0.14 -5.46 6.63
C ASN A 47 1.08 -5.12 7.49
N ASP A 48 2.08 -5.99 7.54
CA ASP A 48 3.31 -5.75 8.30
C ASP A 48 4.09 -4.57 7.69
N ASN A 49 4.28 -4.57 6.36
CA ASN A 49 4.96 -3.47 5.68
C ASN A 49 4.14 -2.17 5.74
N LEU A 50 2.83 -2.22 5.51
CA LEU A 50 1.95 -1.05 5.57
C LEU A 50 1.91 -0.46 6.98
N SER A 51 1.91 -1.29 8.03
CA SER A 51 2.04 -0.82 9.41
C SER A 51 3.38 -0.12 9.65
N ARG A 52 4.48 -0.69 9.14
CA ARG A 52 5.81 -0.07 9.25
C ARG A 52 5.85 1.30 8.55
N VAL A 53 5.48 1.35 7.27
CA VAL A 53 5.40 2.58 6.47
C VAL A 53 4.49 3.61 7.14
N GLY A 54 3.29 3.21 7.56
CA GLY A 54 2.37 4.12 8.23
C GLY A 54 2.88 4.64 9.59
N ARG A 55 3.77 3.91 10.27
CA ARG A 55 4.45 4.41 11.48
C ARG A 55 5.57 5.38 11.14
N GLU A 56 6.39 5.06 10.14
CA GLU A 56 7.48 5.91 9.64
C GLU A 56 6.97 7.28 9.17
N HIS A 57 5.82 7.31 8.48
CA HIS A 57 5.17 8.54 8.04
C HIS A 57 4.23 9.18 9.08
N GLY A 58 4.16 8.63 10.30
CA GLY A 58 3.42 9.24 11.42
C GLY A 58 1.90 9.06 11.41
N PHE A 59 1.32 8.30 10.47
CA PHE A 59 -0.14 8.09 10.36
C PHE A 59 -0.77 7.47 11.60
N HIS A 60 -0.01 6.65 12.34
CA HIS A 60 -0.46 6.11 13.63
C HIS A 60 -0.92 7.19 14.63
N ARG A 61 -0.43 8.43 14.52
CA ARG A 61 -0.80 9.56 15.39
C ARG A 61 -2.09 10.25 14.95
N CYS A 62 -2.53 10.00 13.72
CA CYS A 62 -3.71 10.61 13.11
C CYS A 62 -4.96 9.71 13.21
N ILE A 63 -4.81 8.47 13.69
CA ILE A 63 -5.92 7.52 13.79
C ILE A 63 -6.82 7.92 14.95
N ASN A 64 -8.10 8.16 14.64
CA ASN A 64 -9.12 8.40 15.64
C ASN A 64 -9.55 7.07 16.27
N MET A 65 -9.16 6.85 17.53
CA MET A 65 -9.47 5.63 18.28
C MET A 65 -10.86 5.73 18.93
N ASN A 66 -11.57 4.60 18.98
CA ASN A 66 -12.76 4.50 19.82
C ASN A 66 -12.36 4.55 21.30
N GLY A 67 -13.23 5.06 22.18
CA GLY A 67 -12.91 5.32 23.59
C GLY A 67 -12.46 4.11 24.44
N GLY A 68 -12.63 2.89 23.95
CA GLY A 68 -12.13 1.67 24.60
C GLY A 68 -10.74 1.19 24.13
N THR A 69 -10.18 1.80 23.09
CA THR A 69 -8.87 1.41 22.52
C THR A 69 -7.78 2.33 23.07
N THR A 70 -6.85 1.76 23.83
CA THR A 70 -5.80 2.53 24.51
C THR A 70 -4.52 2.66 23.69
N ARG A 71 -4.36 1.83 22.65
CA ARG A 71 -3.16 1.81 21.79
C ARG A 71 -3.53 1.49 20.34
N VAL A 72 -2.87 2.18 19.41
CA VAL A 72 -2.98 1.92 17.98
C VAL A 72 -2.21 0.64 17.62
N SER A 73 -2.94 -0.40 17.23
CA SER A 73 -2.35 -1.67 16.78
C SER A 73 -1.73 -1.56 15.39
N SER A 74 -0.85 -2.49 15.03
CA SER A 74 -0.27 -2.57 13.68
C SER A 74 -1.36 -2.72 12.61
N GLY A 75 -2.38 -3.56 12.87
CA GLY A 75 -3.51 -3.71 11.96
C GLY A 75 -4.26 -2.40 11.73
N MET A 76 -4.47 -1.58 12.77
CA MET A 76 -5.11 -0.27 12.60
C MET A 76 -4.28 0.67 11.72
N VAL A 77 -2.94 0.63 11.83
CA VAL A 77 -2.07 1.43 10.97
C VAL A 77 -2.13 0.96 9.52
N ALA A 78 -2.05 -0.36 9.29
CA ALA A 78 -2.16 -0.93 7.95
C ALA A 78 -3.49 -0.55 7.29
N THR A 79 -4.61 -0.76 7.97
CA THR A 79 -5.95 -0.37 7.50
C THR A 79 -6.08 1.13 7.25
N ALA A 80 -5.42 1.98 8.05
CA ALA A 80 -5.40 3.41 7.80
C ALA A 80 -4.63 3.76 6.51
N VAL A 81 -3.49 3.12 6.25
CA VAL A 81 -2.73 3.30 5.01
C VAL A 81 -3.56 2.86 3.80
N GLU A 82 -4.15 1.65 3.86
CA GLU A 82 -5.06 1.16 2.80
C GLU A 82 -6.20 2.15 2.54
N ALA A 83 -6.84 2.67 3.59
CA ALA A 83 -7.91 3.62 3.44
C ALA A 83 -7.47 4.96 2.81
N ILE A 84 -6.25 5.42 3.12
CA ILE A 84 -5.66 6.60 2.47
C ILE A 84 -5.46 6.32 0.99
N LEU A 85 -4.89 5.17 0.62
CA LEU A 85 -4.71 4.78 -0.79
C LEU A 85 -6.05 4.72 -1.52
N GLY A 86 -7.07 4.14 -0.89
CA GLY A 86 -8.42 4.09 -1.45
C GLY A 86 -9.04 5.48 -1.66
N ALA A 87 -8.88 6.39 -0.69
CA ALA A 87 -9.35 7.77 -0.84
C ALA A 87 -8.60 8.52 -1.95
N VAL A 88 -7.28 8.34 -2.03
CA VAL A 88 -6.44 8.95 -3.07
C VAL A 88 -6.84 8.47 -4.46
N GLU A 89 -7.07 7.16 -4.66
CA GLU A 89 -7.54 6.66 -5.95
C GLU A 89 -8.95 7.16 -6.28
N MET A 90 -9.85 7.22 -5.28
CA MET A 90 -11.22 7.68 -5.49
C MET A 90 -11.31 9.16 -5.88
N ASP A 91 -10.52 10.02 -5.25
CA ASP A 91 -10.58 11.47 -5.47
C ASP A 91 -9.66 11.94 -6.60
N GLY A 92 -8.48 11.32 -6.76
CA GLY A 92 -7.43 11.75 -7.67
C GLY A 92 -7.12 10.78 -8.81
N GLY A 93 -7.79 9.62 -8.85
CA GLY A 93 -7.56 8.58 -9.84
C GLY A 93 -6.22 7.89 -9.72
N ARG A 94 -5.92 7.06 -10.72
CA ARG A 94 -4.73 6.20 -10.74
C ARG A 94 -3.41 6.98 -10.67
N ASP A 95 -3.34 8.15 -11.30
CA ASP A 95 -2.13 8.97 -11.30
C ASP A 95 -1.80 9.49 -9.90
N ALA A 96 -2.81 9.92 -9.14
CA ALA A 96 -2.62 10.33 -7.76
C ALA A 96 -2.17 9.15 -6.88
N LEU A 97 -2.81 7.98 -7.05
CA LEU A 97 -2.40 6.77 -6.34
C LEU A 97 -0.95 6.42 -6.61
N SER A 98 -0.52 6.42 -7.89
CA SER A 98 0.85 6.10 -8.27
C SER A 98 1.89 6.98 -7.58
N ARG A 99 1.62 8.29 -7.46
CA ARG A 99 2.51 9.27 -6.82
C ARG A 99 2.58 9.05 -5.33
N VAL A 100 1.45 8.78 -4.69
CA VAL A 100 1.40 8.49 -3.25
C VAL A 100 2.09 7.17 -2.94
N MET A 101 1.82 6.11 -3.69
CA MET A 101 2.50 4.82 -3.51
C MET A 101 4.02 4.95 -3.70
N LYS A 102 4.48 5.71 -4.71
CA LYS A 102 5.91 6.00 -4.89
C LYS A 102 6.48 6.79 -3.71
N HIS A 103 5.79 7.84 -3.24
CA HIS A 103 6.24 8.65 -2.11
C HIS A 103 6.35 7.85 -0.80
N LEU A 104 5.48 6.85 -0.62
CA LEU A 104 5.49 5.93 0.51
C LEU A 104 6.50 4.76 0.34
N GLY A 105 7.27 4.73 -0.75
CA GLY A 105 8.20 3.64 -1.06
C GLY A 105 7.53 2.31 -1.42
N LEU A 106 6.22 2.31 -1.68
CA LEU A 106 5.42 1.11 -1.97
C LEU A 106 5.58 0.60 -3.42
N THR A 107 6.48 1.19 -4.20
CA THR A 107 6.80 0.79 -5.58
C THR A 107 8.29 0.51 -5.76
N GLU A 108 9.08 0.57 -4.69
CA GLU A 108 10.54 0.42 -4.75
C GLU A 108 10.90 -1.02 -4.40
N HIS A 109 11.15 -1.84 -5.42
CA HIS A 109 11.52 -3.23 -5.22
C HIS A 109 12.45 -3.71 -6.33
N ALA A 110 13.42 -4.56 -5.98
CA ALA A 110 14.38 -5.12 -6.95
C ALA A 110 13.68 -5.86 -8.10
N LEU A 111 12.48 -6.41 -7.84
CA LEU A 111 11.68 -7.11 -8.84
C LEU A 111 10.88 -6.19 -9.80
N LEU A 112 10.88 -4.88 -9.59
CA LEU A 112 10.23 -3.92 -10.50
C LEU A 112 11.23 -3.22 -11.44
N GLY A 113 12.50 -3.63 -11.42
CA GLY A 113 13.56 -2.98 -12.19
C GLY A 113 13.95 -1.63 -11.57
N SER A 114 15.24 -1.39 -11.40
CA SER A 114 15.73 -0.05 -11.05
C SER A 114 15.53 0.86 -12.26
N VAL A 115 14.53 1.74 -12.24
CA VAL A 115 14.48 2.85 -13.20
C VAL A 115 15.63 3.79 -12.83
N PRO A 116 16.66 3.97 -13.68
CA PRO A 116 17.62 5.05 -13.46
C PRO A 116 16.90 6.39 -13.64
N SER A 117 17.15 7.29 -12.70
CA SER A 117 16.70 8.68 -12.66
C SER A 117 16.98 9.44 -13.95
#